data_AF-A0A353PDX2-F1
#
_entry.id   AF-A0A353PDX2-F1
#
_cell.length_a   1.000
_cell.length_b   1.000
_cell.length_c   1.000
_cell.angle_alpha   90.00
_cell.angle_beta   90.00
_cell.angle_gamma   90.00
#
_symmetry.space_group_name_H-M   'P 1'
#
loop_
_entity.id
_entity.type
_entity.pdbx_description
1 polymer ?
#
loop_
_entity_poly.entity_id
_entity_poly.type
_entity_poly.pdbx_seq_one_letter_code
_entity_poly.pdbx_strand_id
1 'polypeptide(L)'
;AETVGRDIFGFLRTAGPTLSPFNAWVFLKGLETLALRMRAHSENALVLARWLQQQPGVARVHYPGLPDHPQHHLAAAQQSDFGGIVSFSLSGGQAAAWRLIDATRLISI
;
A
#
# COMPACT_ATOMS: atom_id res chain seq x y z
N ALA A 1 10.76 0.37 -25.26
CA ALA A 1 12.21 0.11 -25.26
C ALA A 1 13.01 1.38 -25.49
N GLU A 2 12.66 2.20 -26.49
CA GLU A 2 13.35 3.46 -26.80
C GLU A 2 13.34 4.48 -25.64
N THR A 3 12.17 4.78 -25.06
CA THR A 3 12.06 5.74 -23.94
C THR A 3 12.93 5.37 -22.74
N VAL A 4 12.93 4.09 -22.34
CA VAL A 4 13.73 3.61 -21.19
C VAL A 4 15.22 3.50 -21.54
N GLY A 5 15.53 2.90 -22.68
CA GLY A 5 16.91 2.58 -23.07
C GLY A 5 17.71 3.74 -23.66
N ARG A 6 17.04 4.79 -24.16
CA ARG A 6 17.69 5.95 -24.77
C ARG A 6 17.49 7.21 -23.92
N ASP A 7 16.24 7.63 -23.75
CA ASP A 7 15.94 8.95 -23.17
C ASP A 7 16.18 8.95 -21.65
N ILE A 8 15.58 7.99 -20.94
CA ILE A 8 15.75 7.83 -19.50
C ILE A 8 17.20 7.44 -19.18
N PHE A 9 17.77 6.47 -19.90
CA PHE A 9 19.17 6.07 -19.69
C PHE A 9 20.15 7.24 -19.88
N GLY A 10 19.96 8.06 -20.94
CA GLY A 10 20.79 9.23 -21.19
C GLY A 10 20.74 10.22 -20.03
N PHE A 11 19.55 10.53 -19.53
CA PHE A 11 19.37 11.39 -18.37
C PHE A 11 20.00 10.80 -17.10
N LEU A 12 19.75 9.53 -16.79
CA LEU A 12 20.31 8.87 -15.60
C LEU A 12 21.85 8.90 -15.59
N ARG A 13 22.46 8.59 -16.74
CA ARG A 13 23.92 8.59 -16.90
C ARG A 13 24.54 9.98 -16.73
N THR A 14 23.87 11.02 -17.23
CA THR A 14 24.42 12.38 -17.23
C THR A 14 24.09 13.16 -15.96
N ALA A 15 22.88 13.01 -15.41
CA ALA A 15 22.43 13.76 -14.23
C ALA A 15 22.67 13.02 -12.90
N GLY A 16 22.93 11.70 -12.95
CA GLY A 16 23.27 10.90 -11.78
C GLY A 16 22.16 10.49 -10.78
N PRO A 17 20.83 10.62 -11.03
CA PRO A 17 19.82 10.11 -10.10
C PRO A 17 19.69 8.59 -10.21
N THR A 18 20.76 7.87 -9.86
CA THR A 18 20.86 6.41 -9.93
C THR A 18 20.99 5.79 -8.54
N LEU A 19 20.51 4.57 -8.36
CA LEU A 19 20.67 3.82 -7.11
C LEU A 19 22.15 3.50 -6.85
N SER A 20 22.54 3.48 -5.57
CA SER A 20 23.81 2.87 -5.17
C SER A 20 23.80 1.37 -5.53
N PRO A 21 24.95 0.77 -5.89
CA PRO A 21 25.00 -0.66 -6.23
C PRO A 21 24.49 -1.56 -5.10
N PHE A 22 24.77 -1.19 -3.86
CA PHE A 22 24.29 -1.93 -2.69
C PHE A 22 22.76 -1.88 -2.58
N ASN A 23 22.15 -0.70 -2.70
CA ASN A 23 20.69 -0.57 -2.65
C ASN A 23 20.02 -1.33 -3.81
N ALA A 24 20.60 -1.24 -5.01
CA ALA A 24 20.11 -1.99 -6.18
C ALA A 24 20.11 -3.51 -5.91
N TRP A 25 21.18 -4.04 -5.31
CA TRP A 25 21.25 -5.44 -4.92
C TRP A 25 20.20 -5.81 -3.86
N VAL A 26 20.03 -4.99 -2.81
CA VAL A 26 18.99 -5.21 -1.78
C VAL A 26 17.59 -5.26 -2.40
N PHE A 27 17.27 -4.32 -3.29
CA PHE A 27 15.99 -4.32 -4.01
C PHE A 27 15.81 -5.58 -4.85
N LEU A 28 16.83 -5.96 -5.63
CA LEU A 28 16.80 -7.16 -6.47
C LEU A 28 16.56 -8.43 -5.63
N LYS A 29 17.26 -8.58 -4.50
CA LYS A 29 17.04 -9.69 -3.56
C LYS A 29 15.63 -9.68 -2.97
N GLY A 30 15.07 -8.50 -2.71
CA GLY A 30 13.69 -8.35 -2.26
C GLY A 30 12.64 -8.84 -3.26
N LEU A 31 12.94 -8.84 -4.57
CA LEU A 31 12.01 -9.28 -5.61
C LEU A 31 11.69 -10.79 -5.55
N GLU A 32 12.63 -11.61 -5.06
CA GLU A 32 12.47 -13.07 -4.96
C GLU A 32 11.26 -13.48 -4.10
N THR A 33 10.88 -12.65 -3.13
CA THR A 33 9.74 -12.90 -2.23
C THR A 33 8.57 -11.96 -2.46
N LEU A 34 8.62 -11.11 -3.50
CA LEU A 34 7.62 -10.06 -3.71
C LEU A 34 6.21 -10.62 -3.84
N ALA A 35 6.02 -11.67 -4.65
CA ALA A 35 4.71 -12.28 -4.85
C ALA A 35 4.10 -12.82 -3.55
N LEU A 36 4.92 -13.47 -2.70
CA LEU A 36 4.48 -14.01 -1.41
C LEU A 36 4.06 -12.89 -0.45
N ARG A 37 4.89 -11.84 -0.34
CA ARG A 37 4.61 -10.69 0.52
C ARG A 37 3.36 -9.95 0.07
N MET A 38 3.20 -9.69 -1.24
CA MET A 38 2.06 -8.93 -1.75
C MET A 38 0.73 -9.68 -1.57
N ARG A 39 0.72 -11.00 -1.75
CA ARG A 39 -0.46 -11.83 -1.43
C ARG A 39 -0.82 -11.73 0.05
N ALA A 40 0.15 -11.96 0.94
CA ALA A 40 -0.08 -11.87 2.38
C ALA A 40 -0.52 -10.46 2.82
N HIS A 41 0.04 -9.41 2.23
CA HIS A 41 -0.38 -8.03 2.48
C HIS A 41 -1.84 -7.80 2.08
N SER A 42 -2.25 -8.24 0.89
CA SER A 42 -3.62 -8.04 0.40
C SER A 42 -4.65 -8.84 1.19
N GLU A 43 -4.35 -10.10 1.50
CA GLU A 43 -5.19 -10.97 2.33
C GLU A 43 -5.39 -10.35 3.73
N ASN A 44 -4.30 -9.94 4.39
CA ASN A 44 -4.36 -9.32 5.71
C ASN A 44 -5.07 -7.96 5.68
N ALA A 45 -4.88 -7.17 4.64
CA ALA A 45 -5.56 -5.89 4.47
C ALA A 45 -7.07 -6.07 4.34
N LEU A 46 -7.53 -7.08 3.59
CA LEU A 46 -8.96 -7.40 3.49
C LEU A 46 -9.56 -7.84 4.84
N VAL A 47 -8.83 -8.67 5.59
CA VAL A 47 -9.23 -9.09 6.95
C VAL A 47 -9.37 -7.88 7.87
N LEU A 48 -8.35 -7.01 7.89
CA LEU A 48 -8.35 -5.79 8.69
C LEU A 48 -9.48 -4.83 8.28
N ALA A 49 -9.70 -4.63 6.97
CA ALA A 49 -10.73 -3.74 6.46
C ALA A 49 -12.14 -4.20 6.88
N ARG A 50 -12.42 -5.51 6.79
CA ARG A 50 -13.69 -6.10 7.25
C ARG A 50 -13.86 -5.99 8.76
N TRP A 51 -12.78 -6.21 9.53
CA TRP A 51 -12.82 -6.01 10.98
C TRP A 51 -13.07 -4.54 11.34
N LEU A 52 -12.44 -3.59 10.64
CA LEU A 52 -12.64 -2.14 10.84
C LEU A 52 -14.09 -1.71 10.57
N GLN A 53 -14.77 -2.29 9.57
CA GLN A 53 -16.19 -2.01 9.30
C GLN A 53 -17.12 -2.35 10.47
N GLN A 54 -16.67 -3.20 11.39
CA GLN A 54 -17.45 -3.64 12.56
C GLN A 54 -17.15 -2.82 13.83
N GLN A 55 -16.19 -1.89 13.78
CA GLN A 55 -15.76 -1.16 14.97
C GLN A 55 -16.63 0.07 15.22
N PRO A 56 -17.16 0.28 16.44
CA PRO A 56 -18.13 1.34 16.72
C PRO A 56 -17.57 2.76 16.56
N GLY A 57 -16.25 2.94 16.66
CA GLY A 57 -15.59 4.23 16.49
C GLY A 57 -15.23 4.58 15.04
N VAL A 58 -15.37 3.62 14.11
CA VAL A 58 -15.02 3.78 12.70
C VAL A 58 -16.24 4.29 11.93
N ALA A 59 -16.11 5.48 11.34
CA ALA A 59 -17.16 6.08 10.53
C ALA A 59 -17.20 5.49 9.11
N ARG A 60 -16.04 5.15 8.54
CA ARG A 60 -15.93 4.62 7.18
C ARG A 60 -14.60 3.91 6.98
N VAL A 61 -14.61 2.82 6.21
CA VAL A 61 -13.42 2.13 5.73
C VAL A 61 -13.28 2.35 4.23
N HIS A 62 -12.04 2.58 3.78
CA HIS A 62 -11.66 2.78 2.40
C HIS A 62 -10.64 1.72 2.01
N TYR A 63 -11.14 0.65 1.40
CA TYR A 63 -10.32 -0.42 0.86
C TYR A 63 -10.92 -0.92 -0.46
N PRO A 64 -10.18 -0.90 -1.58
CA PRO A 64 -10.72 -1.30 -2.88
C PRO A 64 -11.24 -2.75 -2.94
N GLY A 65 -10.78 -3.62 -2.05
CA GLY A 65 -11.24 -5.01 -1.96
C GLY A 65 -12.58 -5.20 -1.25
N LEU A 66 -13.17 -4.14 -0.68
CA LEU A 66 -14.52 -4.21 -0.13
C LEU A 66 -15.57 -4.00 -1.23
N PRO A 67 -16.68 -4.76 -1.24
CA PRO A 67 -17.73 -4.63 -2.25
C PRO A 67 -18.44 -3.26 -2.26
N ASP A 68 -18.45 -2.56 -1.13
CA ASP A 68 -19.05 -1.22 -0.97
C ASP A 68 -18.10 -0.09 -1.40
N HIS A 69 -16.85 -0.40 -1.79
CA HIS A 69 -15.93 0.59 -2.31
C HIS A 69 -16.41 1.08 -3.69
N PRO A 70 -16.54 2.40 -3.93
CA PRO A 70 -17.11 2.94 -5.18
C PRO A 70 -16.40 2.48 -6.46
N GLN A 71 -15.12 2.14 -6.36
CA GLN A 71 -14.28 1.69 -7.48
C GLN A 71 -13.89 0.21 -7.38
N HIS A 72 -14.60 -0.59 -6.57
CA HIS A 72 -14.30 -2.03 -6.39
C HIS A 72 -14.21 -2.77 -7.74
N HIS A 73 -15.20 -2.59 -8.61
CA HIS A 73 -15.22 -3.23 -9.92
C HIS A 73 -14.06 -2.79 -10.84
N LEU A 74 -13.68 -1.50 -10.80
CA LEU A 74 -12.52 -1.01 -11.55
C LEU A 74 -11.22 -1.62 -11.03
N ALA A 75 -11.05 -1.66 -9.70
CA ALA A 75 -9.90 -2.27 -9.06
C ALA A 75 -9.79 -3.76 -9.43
N ALA A 76 -10.89 -4.52 -9.36
CA ALA A 76 -10.92 -5.93 -9.75
C ALA A 76 -10.62 -6.14 -11.24
N ALA A 77 -10.98 -5.18 -12.11
CA ALA A 77 -10.68 -5.26 -13.54
C ALA A 77 -9.22 -4.93 -13.89
N GLN A 78 -8.54 -4.09 -13.08
CA GLN A 78 -7.19 -3.60 -13.37
C GLN A 78 -6.09 -4.28 -12.54
N GLN A 79 -6.45 -4.90 -11.42
CA GLN A 79 -5.51 -5.42 -10.44
C GLN A 79 -5.75 -6.93 -10.24
N SER A 80 -4.68 -7.66 -9.92
CA SER A 80 -4.78 -9.08 -9.58
C SER A 80 -5.23 -9.31 -8.13
N ASP A 81 -5.10 -8.28 -7.29
CA ASP A 81 -5.53 -8.22 -5.90
C ASP A 81 -5.57 -6.75 -5.45
N PHE A 82 -6.05 -6.44 -4.25
CA PHE A 82 -6.39 -5.06 -3.83
C PHE A 82 -5.30 -4.33 -3.02
N GLY A 83 -4.19 -5.00 -2.73
CA GLY A 83 -2.99 -4.41 -2.13
C GLY A 83 -3.03 -4.30 -0.60
N GLY A 84 -1.91 -3.89 0.00
CA GLY A 84 -1.75 -3.88 1.46
C GLY A 84 -2.21 -2.61 2.19
N ILE A 85 -2.85 -1.66 1.49
CA ILE A 85 -3.12 -0.33 2.03
C ILE A 85 -4.60 -0.22 2.40
N VAL A 86 -4.85 0.02 3.70
CA VAL A 86 -6.19 0.29 4.24
C VAL A 86 -6.20 1.70 4.81
N SER A 87 -7.25 2.47 4.51
CA SER A 87 -7.51 3.76 5.18
C SER A 87 -8.93 3.78 5.74
N PHE A 88 -9.14 4.56 6.80
CA PHE A 88 -10.44 4.65 7.47
C PHE A 88 -10.56 5.99 8.21
N SER A 89 -11.79 6.44 8.42
CA SER A 89 -12.11 7.64 9.19
C SER A 89 -12.76 7.27 10.51
N LEU A 90 -12.42 7.98 11.59
CA LEU A 90 -13.05 7.84 12.90
C LEU A 90 -14.12 8.91 13.11
N SER A 91 -15.21 8.55 13.78
CA SER A 91 -16.32 9.47 14.07
C SER A 91 -15.91 10.65 14.97
N GLY A 92 -14.87 10.50 15.79
CA GLY A 92 -14.38 11.53 16.71
C GLY A 92 -13.31 12.47 16.14
N GLY A 93 -13.09 12.46 14.82
CA GLY A 93 -12.16 13.36 14.14
C GLY A 93 -10.70 13.24 14.63
N GLN A 94 -9.96 14.35 14.56
CA GLN A 94 -8.53 14.40 14.87
C GLN A 94 -8.20 13.86 16.27
N ALA A 95 -8.93 14.28 17.30
CA ALA A 95 -8.65 13.86 18.67
C ALA A 95 -8.80 12.33 18.85
N ALA A 96 -9.77 11.70 18.19
CA ALA A 96 -9.91 10.25 18.20
C ALA A 96 -8.79 9.55 17.42
N ALA A 97 -8.36 10.12 16.29
CA ALA A 97 -7.25 9.59 15.51
C ALA A 97 -5.94 9.58 16.30
N TRP A 98 -5.62 10.68 16.99
CA TRP A 98 -4.41 10.77 17.81
C TRP A 98 -4.43 9.75 18.95
N ARG A 99 -5.55 9.63 19.69
CA ARG A 99 -5.68 8.61 20.73
C ARG A 99 -5.49 7.18 20.21
N LEU A 100 -6.00 6.88 19.01
CA LEU A 100 -5.82 5.56 18.40
C LEU A 100 -4.34 5.33 18.05
N ILE A 101 -3.69 6.32 17.45
CA ILE A 101 -2.26 6.28 17.09
C ILE A 101 -1.42 6.04 18.35
N ASP A 102 -1.63 6.85 19.40
CA ASP A 102 -0.88 6.76 20.66
C ASP A 102 -1.09 5.41 21.38
N ALA A 103 -2.28 4.81 21.23
CA ALA A 103 -2.60 3.50 21.82
C ALA A 103 -2.05 2.31 21.01
N THR A 104 -1.61 2.53 19.77
CA THR A 104 -1.16 1.46 18.87
C THR A 104 0.26 1.02 19.25
N ARG A 105 0.45 -0.29 19.47
CA ARG A 105 1.73 -0.85 19.94
C ARG A 105 2.48 -1.69 18.91
N LEU A 106 1.78 -2.20 17.90
CA LEU A 106 2.34 -3.10 16.90
C LEU A 106 2.75 -2.37 15.61
N ILE A 107 2.04 -1.28 15.29
CA ILE A 107 2.29 -0.47 14.09
C ILE A 107 3.04 0.78 14.55
N SER A 108 4.17 1.08 13.90
CA SER A 108 4.89 2.33 14.10
C SER A 108 4.37 3.39 13.14
N ILE A 109 4.25 4.61 13.64
CA ILE A 109 4.10 5.84 12.84
C ILE A 109 5.46 6.54 12.72
#